data_AF-B8IPC8-F1
#
_entry.id   AF-B8IPC8-F1
#
_cell.length_a   1.000
_cell.length_b   1.000
_cell.length_c   1.000
_cell.angle_alpha   90.00
_cell.angle_beta   90.00
_cell.angle_gamma   90.00
#
_symmetry.space_group_name_H-M   'P 1'
#
loop_
_entity.id
_entity.type
_entity.pdbx_description
1 polymer ?
#
loop_
_entity_poly.entity_id
_entity_poly.type
_entity_poly.pdbx_seq_one_letter_code
_entity_poly.pdbx_strand_id
1 'polypeptide(L)'
;MTLSQRTLTERWGCGFSAVEAIAAAYLAITAGDPSLALRMAIADALADRMEAERRTQRRDRLLQGFVREGAWNMPAHKHRSPKWRFASPAPSAL
;
A
#
# COMPACT_ATOMS: atom_id res chain seq x y z
N MET A 1 -4.39 -9.63 12.40
CA MET A 1 -3.58 -8.78 13.29
C MET A 1 -2.73 -7.85 12.43
N THR A 2 -3.24 -6.66 12.15
CA THR A 2 -2.52 -5.60 11.42
C THR A 2 -1.61 -4.87 12.41
N LEU A 3 -0.31 -5.14 12.36
CA LEU A 3 0.68 -4.36 13.10
C LEU A 3 0.72 -2.95 12.48
N SER A 4 0.01 -2.03 13.13
CA SER A 4 0.03 -0.61 12.86
C SER A 4 1.48 -0.11 12.97
N GLN A 5 2.03 0.44 11.89
CA GLN A 5 3.40 0.94 11.82
C GLN A 5 3.75 2.00 12.89
N ARG A 6 2.73 2.52 13.61
CA ARG A 6 2.86 3.50 14.69
C ARG A 6 3.71 3.04 15.88
N THR A 7 3.88 1.74 16.11
CA THR A 7 4.64 1.24 17.29
C THR A 7 6.13 1.02 17.02
N LEU A 8 6.60 1.19 15.78
CA LEU A 8 8.02 0.96 15.49
C LEU A 8 8.89 2.11 16.00
N THR A 9 8.38 3.34 15.99
CA THR A 9 9.10 4.55 16.44
C THR A 9 9.17 4.68 17.97
N GLU A 10 8.33 3.97 18.72
CA GLU A 10 8.36 4.00 20.20
C GLU A 10 9.41 3.04 20.79
N ARG A 11 9.87 2.03 20.01
CA ARG A 11 10.84 1.03 20.48
C ARG A 11 12.30 1.52 20.42
N TRP A 12 12.57 2.57 19.65
CA TRP A 12 13.89 3.18 19.50
C TRP A 12 13.78 4.59 20.07
N GLY A 13 14.28 4.77 21.30
CA GLY A 13 14.04 5.96 22.11
C GLY A 13 14.39 7.29 21.43
N CYS A 14 13.73 8.34 21.91
CA CYS A 14 13.87 9.74 21.53
C CYS A 14 15.34 10.14 21.24
N GLY A 15 15.72 10.12 19.96
CA GLY A 15 17.07 10.47 19.51
C GLY A 15 17.56 9.67 18.29
N PHE A 16 17.05 8.45 18.07
CA PHE A 16 17.41 7.64 16.91
C PHE A 16 16.28 7.64 15.89
N SER A 17 16.50 8.26 14.74
CA SER A 17 15.52 8.26 13.65
C SER A 17 15.32 6.83 13.14
N ALA A 18 14.13 6.53 12.60
CA ALA A 18 13.86 5.23 12.00
C ALA A 18 14.88 4.87 10.89
N VAL A 19 15.39 5.89 10.19
CA VAL A 19 16.43 5.75 9.17
C VAL A 19 17.74 5.26 9.80
N GLU A 20 18.17 5.86 10.90
CA GLU A 20 19.37 5.42 11.61
C GLU A 20 19.21 4.01 12.18
N ALA A 21 18.01 3.65 12.66
CA ALA A 21 17.68 2.28 13.11
C ALA A 21 17.87 1.26 11.99
N ILE A 22 17.35 1.57 10.79
CA ILE A 22 17.50 0.71 9.62
C ILE A 22 18.96 0.64 9.18
N ALA A 23 19.65 1.78 9.11
CA ALA A 23 21.06 1.83 8.71
C ALA A 23 21.96 1.03 9.67
N ALA A 24 21.74 1.16 10.98
CA ALA A 24 22.46 0.41 11.99
C ALA A 24 22.22 -1.10 11.88
N ALA A 25 20.98 -1.52 11.60
CA ALA A 25 20.67 -2.93 11.39
C ALA A 25 21.42 -3.52 10.18
N TYR A 26 21.46 -2.79 9.06
CA TYR A 26 22.20 -3.24 7.87
C TYR A 26 23.71 -3.26 8.10
N LEU A 27 24.28 -2.25 8.79
CA LEU A 27 25.69 -2.26 9.17
C LEU A 27 26.04 -3.42 10.10
N ALA A 28 25.16 -3.78 11.03
CA ALA A 28 25.38 -4.92 11.92
C ALA A 28 25.46 -6.25 11.15
N ILE A 29 24.63 -6.42 10.11
CA ILE A 29 24.61 -7.63 9.27
C ILE A 29 25.85 -7.70 8.37
N THR A 30 26.39 -6.56 7.93
CA THR A 30 27.57 -6.50 7.04
C THR A 30 28.90 -6.37 7.76
N ALA A 31 28.95 -6.72 9.06
CA ALA A 31 30.14 -6.59 9.89
C ALA A 31 30.75 -5.17 9.86
N GLY A 32 29.90 -4.15 9.69
CA GLY A 32 30.29 -2.75 9.63
C GLY A 32 30.73 -2.25 8.26
N ASP A 33 30.65 -3.05 7.18
CA ASP A 33 30.92 -2.56 5.81
C ASP A 33 29.76 -1.68 5.30
N PRO A 34 29.95 -0.35 5.18
CA PRO A 34 28.90 0.56 4.75
C PRO A 34 28.56 0.41 3.26
N SER A 35 29.53 0.00 2.43
CA SER A 35 29.29 -0.17 0.99
C SER A 35 28.41 -1.38 0.74
N LEU A 36 28.65 -2.47 1.45
CA LEU A 36 27.80 -3.66 1.38
C LEU A 36 26.42 -3.39 1.98
N ALA A 37 26.37 -2.71 3.14
CA ALA A 37 25.11 -2.36 3.81
C ALA A 37 24.20 -1.54 2.89
N LEU A 38 24.75 -0.54 2.21
CA LEU A 38 24.00 0.30 1.27
C LEU A 38 23.47 -0.51 0.09
N ARG A 39 24.29 -1.37 -0.53
CA ARG A 39 23.86 -2.21 -1.64
C ARG A 39 22.73 -3.17 -1.22
N MET A 40 22.82 -3.74 -0.02
CA MET A 40 21.79 -4.60 0.53
C MET A 40 20.49 -3.83 0.79
N ALA A 41 20.56 -2.67 1.43
CA ALA A 41 19.38 -1.84 1.70
C ALA A 41 18.67 -1.39 0.41
N ILE A 42 19.43 -1.03 -0.64
CA ILE A 42 18.86 -0.68 -1.95
C ILE A 42 18.19 -1.91 -2.59
N ALA A 43 18.85 -3.07 -2.56
CA ALA A 43 18.30 -4.29 -3.14
C ALA A 43 16.97 -4.70 -2.46
N ASP A 44 16.92 -4.61 -1.13
CA ASP A 44 15.73 -4.90 -0.34
C ASP A 44 14.60 -3.90 -0.63
N ALA A 45 14.90 -2.60 -0.68
CA ALA A 45 13.91 -1.56 -1.02
C ALA A 45 13.34 -1.73 -2.43
N LEU A 46 14.16 -2.16 -3.40
CA LEU A 46 13.70 -2.47 -4.76
C LEU A 46 12.83 -3.73 -4.80
N ALA A 47 13.17 -4.76 -4.02
CA ALA A 47 12.36 -5.96 -3.89
C ALA A 47 10.98 -5.64 -3.29
N ASP A 48 10.95 -4.84 -2.23
CA ASP A 48 9.71 -4.37 -1.60
C ASP A 48 8.83 -3.59 -2.58
N ARG A 49 9.44 -2.71 -3.39
CA ARG A 49 8.70 -1.98 -4.44
C ARG A 49 8.11 -2.94 -5.48
N MET A 50 8.90 -3.89 -6.00
CA MET A 50 8.40 -4.84 -7.01
C MET A 50 7.26 -5.72 -6.46
N GLU A 51 7.35 -6.13 -5.21
CA GLU A 51 6.29 -6.91 -4.56
C GLU A 51 5.04 -6.05 -4.32
N ALA A 52 5.19 -4.78 -3.94
CA ALA A 52 4.08 -3.83 -3.84
C ALA A 52 3.40 -3.58 -5.19
N GLU A 53 4.17 -3.45 -6.27
CA GLU A 53 3.67 -3.33 -7.64
C GLU A 53 2.90 -4.59 -8.06
N ARG A 54 3.44 -5.79 -7.76
CA ARG A 54 2.76 -7.07 -8.03
C ARG A 54 1.44 -7.20 -7.30
N ARG A 55 1.36 -6.76 -6.04
CA ARG A 55 0.10 -6.75 -5.26
C ARG A 55 -0.93 -5.80 -5.87
N THR A 56 -0.49 -4.63 -6.33
CA THR A 56 -1.37 -3.66 -7.00
C THR A 56 -1.92 -4.22 -8.31
N GLN A 57 -1.05 -4.80 -9.16
CA GLN A 57 -1.48 -5.42 -10.42
C GLN A 57 -2.44 -6.61 -10.20
N ARG A 58 -2.19 -7.44 -9.19
CA ARG A 58 -3.13 -8.53 -8.84
C ARG A 58 -4.47 -8.00 -8.34
N ARG A 59 -4.47 -6.94 -7.53
CA ARG A 59 -5.70 -6.29 -7.06
C ARG A 59 -6.49 -5.68 -8.22
N ASP A 60 -5.81 -5.00 -9.14
CA ASP A 60 -6.45 -4.39 -10.31
C ASP A 60 -7.03 -5.47 -11.25
N ARG A 61 -6.36 -6.61 -11.42
CA ARG A 61 -6.92 -7.76 -12.16
C ARG A 61 -8.19 -8.31 -11.50
N LEU A 62 -8.21 -8.44 -10.17
CA LEU A 62 -9.41 -8.89 -9.43
C LEU A 62 -10.56 -7.88 -9.55
N LEU A 63 -10.27 -6.58 -9.47
CA LEU A 63 -11.26 -5.53 -9.66
C LEU A 63 -11.81 -5.52 -11.09
N GLN A 64 -10.95 -5.70 -12.11
CA GLN A 64 -11.40 -5.82 -13.52
C GLN A 64 -12.25 -7.08 -13.76
N GLY A 65 -11.93 -8.21 -13.12
CA GLY A 65 -12.75 -9.43 -13.17
C GLY A 65 -14.12 -9.24 -12.53
N PHE A 66 -14.17 -8.59 -11.36
CA PHE A 66 -15.43 -8.26 -10.68
C PHE A 66 -16.30 -7.29 -11.49
N VAL A 67 -15.69 -6.26 -12.11
CA VAL A 67 -16.38 -5.33 -13.00
C VAL A 67 -16.93 -6.04 -14.24
N ARG A 68 -16.26 -7.09 -14.74
CA ARG A 68 -16.72 -7.87 -15.89
C ARG A 68 -17.84 -8.86 -15.54
N GLU A 69 -17.79 -9.51 -14.38
CA GLU A 69 -18.86 -10.41 -13.94
C GLU A 69 -20.14 -9.67 -13.53
N GLY A 70 -20.02 -8.46 -12.97
CA GLY A 70 -21.18 -7.59 -12.70
C GLY A 70 -21.80 -6.95 -13.94
N ALA A 71 -21.07 -6.87 -15.05
CA ALA A 71 -21.53 -6.20 -16.27
C ALA A 71 -22.15 -7.14 -17.32
N TRP A 72 -21.92 -8.46 -17.25
CA TRP A 72 -22.30 -9.38 -18.34
C TRP A 72 -23.14 -10.60 -17.94
N ASN A 73 -23.55 -10.75 -16.67
CA ASN A 73 -24.37 -11.89 -16.25
C ASN A 73 -25.77 -11.51 -15.70
N MET A 74 -26.36 -10.41 -16.19
CA MET A 74 -27.80 -10.14 -15.99
C MET A 74 -28.55 -10.40 -17.30
N PRO A 75 -29.60 -11.24 -17.30
CA PRO A 75 -30.43 -11.44 -18.48
C PRO A 75 -31.12 -10.12 -18.87
N ALA A 76 -31.14 -9.82 -20.17
CA ALA A 76 -31.48 -8.53 -20.78
C ALA A 76 -32.85 -7.92 -20.40
N HIS A 77 -33.70 -8.61 -19.64
CA HIS A 77 -35.01 -8.13 -19.20
C HIS A 77 -34.99 -7.37 -17.85
N LYS A 78 -33.84 -7.20 -17.19
CA LYS A 78 -33.73 -6.46 -15.92
C LYS A 78 -32.74 -5.29 -16.00
N HIS A 79 -32.86 -4.43 -17.00
CA HIS A 79 -32.30 -3.08 -16.89
C HIS A 79 -33.15 -2.25 -15.92
N ARG A 80 -32.92 -2.41 -14.62
CA ARG A 80 -33.37 -1.44 -13.61
C ARG A 80 -32.21 -0.49 -13.34
N SER A 81 -32.34 0.75 -13.81
CA SER A 81 -31.32 1.80 -13.74
C SER A 81 -30.68 1.94 -12.34
N PRO A 82 -29.36 2.14 -12.23
CA PRO A 82 -28.72 2.44 -10.95
C PRO A 82 -29.05 3.88 -10.53
N LYS A 83 -29.87 4.03 -9.49
CA LYS A 83 -30.18 5.32 -8.86
C LYS A 83 -29.03 5.79 -7.95
N TRP A 84 -27.83 5.98 -8.49
CA TRP A 84 -26.76 6.67 -7.74
C TRP A 84 -27.05 8.16 -7.70
N ARG A 85 -27.94 8.57 -6.80
CA ARG A 85 -28.21 9.97 -6.48
C ARG A 85 -27.09 10.44 -5.56
N PHE A 86 -26.05 11.07 -6.12
CA PHE A 86 -25.27 12.01 -5.33
C PHE A 86 -26.24 13.09 -4.86
N ALA A 87 -26.56 13.08 -3.58
CA ALA A 87 -27.22 14.21 -2.95
C ALA A 87 -26.19 15.34 -2.88
N SER A 88 -26.25 16.28 -3.83
CA SER A 88 -25.56 17.56 -3.66
C SER A 88 -26.13 18.23 -2.39
N PRO A 89 -25.30 18.65 -1.43
CA PRO A 89 -25.76 19.52 -0.37
C PRO A 89 -26.15 20.86 -1.01
N ALA A 90 -27.36 21.33 -0.71
CA ALA A 90 -27.82 22.65 -1.13
C ALA A 90 -26.87 23.73 -0.57
N PRO A 91 -26.51 24.76 -1.35
CA PRO A 91 -25.78 25.90 -0.81
C PRO A 91 -26.68 26.64 0.18
N SER A 92 -26.27 26.70 1.44
CA SER A 92 -26.87 27.57 2.46
C SER A 92 -26.72 29.02 1.99
N ALA A 93 -27.81 29.63 1.54
CA ALA A 93 -27.90 31.05 1.28
C ALA A 93 -28.55 31.73 2.50
N LEU A 94 -27.74 32.54 3.16
CA LEU A 94 -28.05 33.73 3.99
C LEU A 94 -29.07 33.58 5.13
#